data_AF-A0A2M7J6S4-F1
#
_entry.id   AF-A0A2M7J6S4-F1
#
_cell.length_a   1.000
_cell.length_b   1.000
_cell.length_c   1.000
_cell.angle_alpha   90.00
_cell.angle_beta   90.00
_cell.angle_gamma   90.00
#
_symmetry.space_group_name_H-M   'P 1'
#
loop_
_entity.id
_entity.type
_entity.pdbx_description
1 polymer ?
#
loop_
_entity_poly.entity_id
_entity_poly.type
_entity_poly.pdbx_seq_one_letter_code
_entity_poly.pdbx_strand_id
1 'polypeptide(L)' 'MAKISRLLDAVKELEIVVPEFQREYVWSLEQAKELMVSLFQEYPTGSVLIWETNSPPEIKNNAVRRERMGWI' A
#
# COMPACT_ATOMS: atom_id res chain seq x y z
N MET A 1 -16.89 5.63 6.84
CA MET A 1 -15.98 4.61 6.28
C MET A 1 -15.05 5.25 5.28
N ALA A 2 -13.73 5.05 5.42
CA ALA A 2 -12.80 5.38 4.35
C ALA A 2 -13.08 4.46 3.16
N LYS A 3 -13.22 5.02 1.96
CA LYS A 3 -13.41 4.22 0.74
C LYS A 3 -12.05 3.68 0.30
N ILE A 4 -12.00 2.42 -0.12
CA ILE A 4 -10.78 1.82 -0.68
C ILE A 4 -10.22 2.67 -1.85
N SER A 5 -11.11 3.32 -2.62
CA SER A 5 -10.72 4.22 -3.71
C SER A 5 -9.79 5.34 -3.25
N ARG A 6 -10.04 5.94 -2.08
CA ARG A 6 -9.20 7.01 -1.55
C ARG A 6 -7.79 6.51 -1.19
N LEU A 7 -7.69 5.31 -0.64
CA LEU A 7 -6.39 4.69 -0.37
C LEU A 7 -5.64 4.39 -1.66
N LEU A 8 -6.34 3.91 -2.70
CA LEU A 8 -5.74 3.67 -4.01
C LEU A 8 -5.27 4.97 -4.67
N ASP A 9 -6.03 6.05 -4.54
CA ASP A 9 -5.65 7.35 -5.08
C ASP A 9 -4.43 7.92 -4.33
N ALA A 10 -4.39 7.82 -3.01
CA ALA A 10 -3.22 8.21 -2.20
C ALA A 10 -1.95 7.42 -2.56
N VAL A 11 -2.07 6.13 -2.90
CA VAL A 11 -0.95 5.32 -3.41
C VAL A 11 -0.51 5.79 -4.80
N LYS A 12 -1.44 6.11 -5.70
CA LYS A 12 -1.12 6.62 -7.04
C LYS A 12 -0.44 7.99 -6.99
N GLU A 13 -0.85 8.84 -6.06
CA GLU A 13 -0.31 10.19 -5.84
C GLU A 13 0.99 10.18 -5.00
N LEU A 14 1.43 8.99 -4.57
CA LEU A 14 2.63 8.77 -3.76
C LEU A 14 2.58 9.39 -2.36
N GLU A 15 1.37 9.68 -1.86
CA GLU A 15 1.14 10.10 -0.48
C GLU A 15 1.32 8.94 0.49
N ILE A 16 0.97 7.72 0.06
CA ILE A 16 1.20 6.48 0.78
C ILE A 16 2.13 5.60 -0.06
N VAL A 17 3.22 5.16 0.56
CA VAL A 17 4.25 4.34 -0.09
C VAL A 17 4.50 3.05 0.68
N VAL A 18 4.93 2.02 -0.04
CA VAL A 18 5.30 0.73 0.55
C VAL A 18 6.81 0.75 0.86
N PRO A 19 7.22 0.46 2.11
CA PRO A 19 8.62 0.45 2.45
C PRO A 19 9.35 -0.73 1.79
N GLU A 20 10.65 -0.57 1.56
CA GLU A 20 11.50 -1.55 0.88
C GLU A 20 11.50 -2.92 1.57
N PHE A 21 11.49 -2.89 2.91
CA PHE A 21 11.48 -4.10 3.74
C PHE A 21 10.14 -4.84 3.76
N GLN A 22 9.06 -4.29 3.17
CA GLN A 22 7.79 -4.99 3.11
C GLN A 22 7.93 -6.22 2.22
N ARG A 23 7.78 -7.43 2.79
CA ARG A 23 7.88 -8.67 2.02
C ARG A 23 6.83 -8.70 0.89
N GLU A 24 7.21 -9.26 -0.25
CA GLU A 24 6.27 -9.55 -1.34
C GLU A 24 5.12 -10.43 -0.83
N TYR A 25 3.91 -10.11 -1.27
CA TYR A 25 2.73 -10.90 -0.92
C TYR A 25 2.78 -12.24 -1.66
N VAL A 26 2.82 -13.34 -0.89
CA VAL A 26 2.76 -14.70 -1.43
C VAL A 26 1.38 -15.26 -1.17
N TRP A 27 0.42 -14.89 -2.01
CA TRP A 27 -0.94 -15.42 -1.94
C TRP A 27 -1.06 -16.64 -2.83
N SER A 28 -1.59 -17.74 -2.28
CA SER A 28 -2.03 -18.85 -3.09
C SER A 28 -3.34 -18.51 -3.80
N LEU A 29 -3.66 -19.24 -4.87
CA LEU A 29 -4.93 -19.10 -5.57
C LEU A 29 -6.13 -19.31 -4.63
N GLU A 30 -5.99 -20.21 -3.66
CA GLU A 30 -7.06 -20.52 -2.72
C GLU A 30 -7.29 -19.37 -1.73
N GLN A 31 -6.23 -18.76 -1.20
CA GLN A 31 -6.34 -17.59 -0.33
C GLN A 31 -7.02 -16.41 -1.04
N ALA A 32 -6.71 -16.21 -2.33
CA ALA A 32 -7.37 -15.18 -3.13
C ALA A 32 -8.89 -15.44 -3.28
N LYS A 33 -9.30 -16.70 -3.49
CA LYS A 33 -10.72 -17.08 -3.56
C LYS A 33 -11.44 -16.86 -2.24
N GLU A 34 -10.85 -17.28 -1.12
CA GLU A 34 -11.42 -17.12 0.21
C GLU A 34 -11.66 -15.64 0.55
N LEU A 35 -10.73 -14.76 0.16
CA LEU A 35 -10.94 -13.31 0.29
C LEU A 35 -12.17 -12.85 -0.50
N MET A 36 -12.28 -13.24 -1.78
CA MET A 36 -13.40 -12.83 -2.64
C MET A 36 -14.75 -13.30 -2.08
N VAL A 37 -14.80 -14.51 -1.54
CA VAL A 37 -16.01 -15.03 -0.85
C VAL A 37 -16.32 -14.19 0.39
N SER A 38 -15.32 -13.86 1.21
CA SER A 38 -15.50 -13.04 2.41
C SER A 38 -16.01 -11.63 2.09
N LEU A 39 -15.51 -11.02 1.01
CA LEU A 39 -16.00 -9.73 0.51
C LEU A 39 -17.46 -9.80 0.06
N PHE A 40 -17.85 -10.86 -0.67
CA PHE A 40 -19.23 -11.05 -1.12
C PHE A 40 -20.20 -11.29 0.04
N GLN A 41 -19.74 -11.94 1.11
CA GLN A 41 -20.52 -12.17 2.33
C GLN A 41 -20.46 -11.00 3.33
N GLU A 42 -19.83 -9.88 2.95
CA GLU A 42 -19.66 -8.69 3.79
C GLU A 42 -18.97 -8.97 5.14
N TYR A 43 -18.11 -9.98 5.19
CA TYR A 43 -17.30 -10.25 6.37
C TYR A 43 -16.19 -9.19 6.54
N PRO A 44 -15.86 -8.83 7.79
CA PRO A 44 -14.74 -7.93 8.06
C PRO A 44 -13.43 -8.57 7.57
N THR A 45 -12.82 -7.97 6.55
CA THR A 45 -11.78 -8.61 5.71
C THR A 45 -10.38 -8.06 5.94
N GLY A 46 -10.14 -7.33 7.03
CA GLY A 46 -8.80 -6.96 7.47
C GLY A 46 -8.66 -5.53 7.99
N SER A 47 -7.41 -5.10 8.16
CA SER A 47 -7.03 -3.76 8.57
C SER A 47 -5.75 -3.33 7.86
N VAL A 48 -5.54 -2.03 7.72
CA VAL A 48 -4.31 -1.43 7.15
C VAL A 48 -3.68 -0.56 8.21
N LEU A 49 -2.37 -0.72 8.40
CA LEU A 49 -1.57 0.13 9.27
C LEU A 49 -0.85 1.18 8.43
N ILE A 50 -1.00 2.45 8.79
CA ILE A 50 -0.31 3.58 8.16
C ILE A 50 0.64 4.16 9.20
N TRP A 51 1.88 4.40 8.79
CA TRP A 51 2.90 5.04 9.62
C TRP A 51 3.25 6.41 9.05
N GLU A 52 3.00 7.45 9.82
CA GLU A 52 3.36 8.82 9.48
C GLU A 52 4.74 9.14 10.07
N THR A 53 5.68 9.53 9.21
CA THR A 53 7.06 9.87 9.60
C THR A 53 7.61 10.97 8.70
N ASN A 54 8.41 11.88 9.29
CA ASN A 54 9.16 12.89 8.54
C ASN A 54 10.45 12.31 7.90
N SER A 55 10.84 11.10 8.30
CA SER A 55 12.02 10.39 7.82
C SER A 55 11.56 9.05 7.23
N PRO A 56 11.14 9.01 5.95
CA PRO A 56 10.67 7.78 5.32
C PRO A 56 11.84 6.79 5.15
N PRO A 57 11.62 5.47 5.33
CA PRO A 57 12.59 4.45 4.99
C PRO A 57 12.80 4.38 3.48
N GLU A 58 13.73 3.53 3.02
CA GLU A 58 13.81 3.19 1.59
C GLU A 58 12.45 2.67 1.09
N ILE A 59 12.08 3.07 -0.13
CA ILE A 59 10.76 2.83 -0.72
C ILE A 59 10.90 1.83 -1.87
N LYS A 60 9.99 0.86 -1.91
CA LYS A 60 9.90 -0.13 -2.99
C LYS A 60 9.65 0.52 -4.35
N ASN A 61 10.39 0.09 -5.37
CA ASN A 61 10.28 0.54 -6.77
C ASN A 61 10.38 2.06 -6.95
N ASN A 62 11.56 2.69 -6.81
CA ASN A 62 11.91 4.04 -7.33
C ASN A 62 10.77 5.07 -7.44
N ALA A 63 9.84 5.10 -6.48
CA ALA A 63 8.68 5.98 -6.51
C ALA A 63 9.09 7.43 -6.22
N VAL A 64 10.38 7.66 -5.98
CA VAL A 64 10.99 8.97 -5.83
C VAL A 64 11.13 9.62 -7.20
N ARG A 65 10.28 10.61 -7.50
CA ARG A 65 10.55 11.55 -8.59
C ARG A 65 11.90 12.25 -8.32
N ARG A 66 12.92 11.92 -9.12
CA ARG A 66 14.31 12.45 -9.08
C ARG A 66 14.45 13.96 -9.40
N GLU A 67 13.45 14.78 -9.11
CA GLU A 67 13.39 16.17 -9.60
C GLU A 67 13.45 17.22 -8.47
N ARG A 68 13.70 16.80 -7.22
CA ARG A 68 13.99 17.72 -6.10
C ARG A 68 15.29 17.38 -5.36
N MET A 69 16.35 17.13 -6.11
CA MET A 69 17.72 17.27 -5.62
C MET A 69 18.33 18.47 -6.34
N GLY A 70 17.97 19.67 -5.87
CA GLY A 70 18.74 20.86 -6.20
C GLY A 70 19.97 20.90 -5.30
N TRP A 71 21.14 21.08 -5.93
CA TRP A 71 22.44 21.49 -5.35
C TRP A 71 22.93 20.55 -4.24
N ILE A 72 23.96 19.72 -4.44
CA ILE A 72 25.38 20.02 -4.68
C ILE A 72 26.04 18.79 -5.30
#